data_AF-A0A936NXC1-F1
#
_entry.id   AF-A0A936NXC1-F1
#
_cell.length_a   1.000
_cell.length_b   1.000
_cell.length_c   1.000
_cell.angle_alpha   90.00
_cell.angle_beta   90.00
_cell.angle_gamma   90.00
#
_symmetry.space_group_name_H-M   'P 1'
#
loop_
_entity.id
_entity.type
_entity.pdbx_description
1 polymer ?
#
loop_
_entity_poly.entity_id
_entity_poly.type
_entity_poly.pdbx_seq_one_letter_code
_entity_poly.pdbx_strand_id
1 'polypeptide(L)'
;MTRSILIILLWLVFIQSISRGQSDISHCRSSRPVPVDRWRGEYFNNRALSGAPATVRDDGSADLSFDWGLQSPAPECGLKPDQFSVRWMRKVAFAGGVFRFTLKADDGVRLMIDGATHIDDWNDRSATLRTADVQLKPGNHLIVIEYYENFGSALIDLSWRRHPCFDTVPPDHWKGEFFEGTDFGEHPVLIQDAGTGPLDFSGLAGKCLANHKDYSIRWSRRTLFNEGTHRFSLTSDGDARLYIDQKLIIDRRASTGKTSSAAEIKLTPGNHTVVVEHRRQRGKSGLKLDWRWLN
;
A
#
# COMPACT_ATOMS: atom_id res chain seq x y z
N MET A 1 -14.74 -104.30 -3.39
CA MET A 1 -16.08 -103.72 -3.65
C MET A 1 -16.22 -102.47 -2.79
N THR A 2 -16.55 -101.33 -3.44
CA THR A 2 -17.23 -100.12 -2.89
C THR A 2 -16.66 -99.42 -1.65
N ARG A 3 -16.56 -98.10 -1.51
CA ARG A 3 -16.74 -96.90 -2.37
C ARG A 3 -16.40 -95.70 -1.46
N SER A 4 -16.21 -94.54 -2.08
CA SER A 4 -16.52 -93.21 -1.54
C SER A 4 -15.41 -92.39 -0.85
N ILE A 5 -14.97 -91.42 -1.66
CA ILE A 5 -14.29 -90.17 -1.36
C ILE A 5 -15.13 -89.33 -0.38
N LEU A 6 -14.48 -88.69 0.60
CA LEU A 6 -15.04 -87.54 1.32
C LEU A 6 -14.01 -86.42 1.42
N ILE A 7 -14.34 -85.32 0.77
CA ILE A 7 -13.63 -84.03 0.77
C ILE A 7 -14.10 -83.27 2.02
N ILE A 8 -13.18 -82.76 2.84
CA ILE A 8 -13.48 -81.80 3.89
C ILE A 8 -12.61 -80.56 3.68
N LEU A 9 -13.25 -79.44 3.36
CA LEU A 9 -12.66 -78.12 3.19
C LEU A 9 -12.15 -77.56 4.53
N LEU A 10 -10.89 -77.11 4.57
CA LEU A 10 -10.40 -76.20 5.61
C LEU A 10 -10.93 -74.77 5.35
N TRP A 11 -11.68 -74.23 6.30
CA TRP A 11 -11.96 -72.79 6.39
C TRP A 11 -10.86 -72.11 7.20
N LEU A 12 -10.00 -71.35 6.53
CA LEU A 12 -9.07 -70.39 7.17
C LEU A 12 -9.79 -69.05 7.29
N VAL A 13 -10.16 -68.66 8.52
CA VAL A 13 -10.61 -67.30 8.83
C VAL A 13 -9.38 -66.40 8.86
N PHE A 14 -9.21 -65.59 7.83
CA PHE A 14 -8.25 -64.48 7.83
C PHE A 14 -8.84 -63.32 8.64
N ILE A 15 -8.31 -63.05 9.83
CA ILE A 15 -8.55 -61.77 10.52
C ILE A 15 -7.67 -60.74 9.81
N GLN A 16 -8.23 -60.00 8.86
CA GLN A 16 -7.60 -58.76 8.40
C GLN A 16 -7.75 -57.72 9.52
N SER A 17 -6.62 -57.37 10.12
CA SER A 17 -6.51 -56.16 10.95
C SER A 17 -6.83 -54.96 10.07
N ILE A 18 -8.00 -54.35 10.27
CA ILE A 18 -8.30 -53.03 9.70
C ILE A 18 -7.39 -52.05 10.44
N SER A 19 -6.27 -51.67 9.83
CA SER A 19 -5.55 -50.48 10.25
C SER A 19 -6.48 -49.30 9.97
N ARG A 20 -7.08 -48.73 11.04
CA ARG A 20 -7.74 -47.42 10.95
C ARG A 20 -6.72 -46.47 10.33
N GLY A 21 -7.06 -45.92 9.16
CA GLY A 21 -6.23 -44.95 8.47
C GLY A 21 -5.93 -43.78 9.39
N GLN A 22 -4.67 -43.69 9.83
CA GLN A 22 -4.15 -42.51 10.49
C GLN A 22 -4.06 -41.45 9.38
N SER A 23 -4.94 -40.46 9.42
CA SER A 23 -4.90 -39.32 8.52
C SER A 23 -3.49 -38.72 8.55
N ASP A 24 -2.81 -38.73 7.41
CA ASP A 24 -1.43 -38.26 7.28
C ASP A 24 -1.39 -36.72 7.35
N ILE A 25 -1.40 -36.21 8.58
CA ILE A 25 -1.31 -34.78 8.93
C ILE A 25 0.12 -34.23 8.82
N SER A 26 1.07 -34.99 8.26
CA SER A 26 2.46 -34.55 8.12
C SER A 26 2.59 -33.27 7.31
N HIS A 27 1.74 -33.07 6.31
CA HIS A 27 1.70 -31.88 5.46
C HIS A 27 1.22 -30.61 6.20
N CYS A 28 0.46 -30.75 7.30
CA CYS A 28 -0.01 -29.63 8.12
C CYS A 28 1.10 -29.00 8.95
N ARG A 29 2.24 -29.70 9.12
CA ARG A 29 3.43 -29.14 9.75
C ARG A 29 4.48 -28.93 8.66
N SER A 30 4.26 -27.93 7.81
CA SER A 30 5.24 -27.58 6.77
C SER A 30 6.60 -27.31 7.43
N SER A 31 7.58 -28.16 7.12
CA SER A 31 8.98 -28.00 7.53
C SER A 31 9.78 -27.12 6.56
N ARG A 32 9.16 -26.73 5.44
CA ARG A 32 9.82 -25.89 4.42
C ARG A 32 9.74 -24.42 4.83
N PRO A 33 10.88 -23.72 4.89
CA PRO A 33 10.88 -22.27 5.12
C PRO A 33 10.09 -21.58 4.00
N VAL A 34 9.18 -20.69 4.38
CA VAL A 34 8.51 -19.79 3.42
C VAL A 34 9.47 -18.64 3.09
N PRO A 35 9.75 -18.36 1.81
CA PRO A 35 10.56 -17.20 1.42
C PRO A 35 10.01 -15.90 2.01
N VAL A 36 10.91 -15.00 2.43
CA VAL A 36 10.52 -13.79 3.18
C VAL A 36 9.69 -12.81 2.36
N ASP A 37 9.76 -12.87 1.04
CA ASP A 37 9.01 -12.04 0.09
C ASP A 37 7.62 -12.62 -0.26
N ARG A 38 7.25 -13.74 0.38
CA ARG A 38 5.96 -14.42 0.28
C ARG A 38 5.24 -14.38 1.63
N TRP A 39 3.92 -14.53 1.61
CA TRP A 39 3.10 -14.56 2.82
C TRP A 39 3.29 -15.88 3.55
N ARG A 40 3.97 -15.83 4.69
CA ARG A 40 3.97 -16.93 5.65
C ARG A 40 2.75 -16.80 6.55
N GLY A 41 1.75 -17.66 6.36
CA GLY A 41 0.53 -17.71 7.18
C GLY A 41 0.63 -18.75 8.29
N GLU A 42 0.50 -18.31 9.54
CA GLU A 42 0.38 -19.18 10.73
C GLU A 42 -1.08 -19.25 11.15
N TYR A 43 -1.67 -20.44 11.12
CA TYR A 43 -3.10 -20.66 11.35
C TYR A 43 -3.32 -21.32 12.72
N PHE A 44 -4.14 -20.70 13.57
CA PHE A 44 -4.36 -21.11 14.96
C PHE A 44 -5.82 -21.50 15.18
N ASN A 45 -6.07 -22.55 15.97
CA ASN A 45 -7.41 -23.03 16.30
C ASN A 45 -7.99 -22.32 17.55
N ASN A 46 -7.72 -21.02 17.66
CA ASN A 46 -8.22 -20.11 18.69
C ASN A 46 -8.13 -18.68 18.16
N ARG A 47 -8.87 -17.74 18.76
CA ARG A 47 -8.87 -16.32 18.39
C ARG A 47 -7.68 -15.51 18.91
N ALA A 48 -6.83 -16.08 19.75
CA ALA A 48 -5.81 -15.33 20.50
C ALA A 48 -4.40 -15.45 19.90
N LEU A 49 -4.25 -16.06 18.71
CA LEU A 49 -2.95 -16.34 18.08
C LEU A 49 -1.99 -17.08 19.03
N SER A 50 -2.55 -17.95 19.87
CA SER A 50 -1.85 -18.55 21.00
C SER A 50 -1.53 -20.03 20.76
N GLY A 51 -0.45 -20.49 21.39
CA GLY A 51 0.04 -21.86 21.23
C GLY A 51 0.74 -22.11 19.89
N ALA A 52 0.95 -23.38 19.55
CA ALA A 52 1.50 -23.76 18.26
C ALA A 52 0.42 -23.61 17.17
N PRO A 53 0.76 -23.07 15.98
CA PRO A 53 -0.18 -23.06 14.87
C PRO A 53 -0.52 -24.49 14.46
N ALA A 54 -1.78 -24.70 14.09
CA ALA A 54 -2.25 -25.98 13.56
C ALA A 54 -1.72 -26.22 12.14
N THR A 55 -1.50 -25.17 11.36
CA THR A 55 -0.72 -25.24 10.12
C THR A 55 0.04 -23.96 9.82
N VAL A 56 1.14 -24.09 9.08
CA VAL A 56 1.92 -22.98 8.53
C VAL A 56 1.96 -23.14 7.01
N ARG A 57 1.54 -22.11 6.29
CA ARG A 57 1.41 -22.14 4.83
C ARG A 57 2.22 -21.05 4.15
N ASP A 58 2.56 -21.33 2.91
CA ASP A 58 2.99 -20.32 1.94
C ASP A 58 1.76 -19.87 1.16
N ASP A 59 1.22 -18.71 1.53
CA ASP A 59 0.02 -18.13 0.94
C ASP A 59 0.34 -17.23 -0.27
N GLY A 60 1.53 -17.38 -0.86
CA GLY A 60 1.89 -16.74 -2.13
C GLY A 60 2.51 -15.34 -2.01
N SER A 61 2.79 -14.76 -3.18
CA SER A 61 3.35 -13.39 -3.32
C SER A 61 2.34 -12.38 -3.85
N ALA A 62 1.09 -12.80 -4.08
CA ALA A 62 0.02 -11.94 -4.57
C ALA A 62 -0.57 -11.09 -3.42
N ASP A 63 -1.65 -10.38 -3.72
CA ASP A 63 -2.46 -9.69 -2.72
C ASP A 63 -3.03 -10.72 -1.73
N LEU A 64 -3.12 -10.33 -0.46
CA LEU A 64 -3.69 -11.19 0.58
C LEU A 64 -5.21 -11.04 0.53
N SER A 65 -5.88 -11.97 -0.15
CA SER A 65 -7.33 -11.95 -0.36
C SER A 65 -7.89 -13.36 -0.17
N PHE A 66 -8.69 -13.53 0.87
CA PHE A 66 -9.36 -14.78 1.23
C PHE A 66 -10.81 -14.52 1.57
N ASP A 67 -11.70 -15.35 1.02
CA ASP A 67 -13.11 -15.42 1.38
C ASP A 67 -13.42 -16.90 1.63
N TRP A 68 -13.50 -17.27 2.91
CA TRP A 68 -13.82 -18.63 3.31
C TRP A 68 -15.32 -18.83 3.49
N GLY A 69 -16.13 -17.77 3.47
CA GLY A 69 -17.53 -17.82 3.87
C GLY A 69 -17.66 -18.56 5.20
N LEU A 70 -18.49 -19.60 5.23
CA LEU A 70 -18.72 -20.44 6.43
C LEU A 70 -17.76 -21.65 6.54
N GLN A 71 -16.67 -21.69 5.76
CA GLN A 71 -15.77 -22.84 5.68
C GLN A 71 -14.50 -22.66 6.52
N SER A 72 -13.86 -23.78 6.84
CA SER A 72 -12.53 -23.77 7.45
C SER A 72 -11.45 -23.44 6.41
N PRO A 73 -10.45 -22.64 6.76
CA PRO A 73 -9.31 -22.37 5.87
C PRO A 73 -8.40 -23.59 5.64
N ALA A 74 -8.42 -24.58 6.53
CA ALA A 74 -7.59 -25.78 6.46
C ALA A 74 -8.22 -26.95 7.27
N PRO A 75 -9.40 -27.47 6.85
CA PRO A 75 -10.09 -28.55 7.56
C PRO A 75 -9.25 -29.82 7.68
N GLU A 76 -8.41 -30.11 6.69
CA GLU A 76 -7.46 -31.22 6.68
C GLU A 76 -6.42 -31.14 7.80
N CYS A 77 -6.19 -29.93 8.33
CA CYS A 77 -5.29 -29.66 9.45
C CYS A 77 -6.01 -29.45 10.79
N GLY A 78 -7.32 -29.75 10.85
CA GLY A 78 -8.12 -29.65 12.06
C GLY A 78 -8.44 -28.22 12.49
N LEU A 79 -8.27 -27.23 11.59
CA LEU A 79 -8.85 -25.90 11.83
C LEU A 79 -10.37 -25.98 11.77
N LYS A 80 -11.02 -25.37 12.76
CA LYS A 80 -12.46 -25.20 12.77
C LYS A 80 -12.87 -24.03 11.85
N PRO A 81 -14.10 -24.04 11.31
CA PRO A 81 -14.64 -22.90 10.57
C PRO A 81 -14.76 -21.63 11.41
N ASP A 82 -15.06 -21.78 12.69
CA ASP A 82 -15.23 -20.69 13.64
C ASP A 82 -14.06 -20.66 14.65
N GLN A 83 -13.88 -19.51 15.31
CA GLN A 83 -12.94 -19.32 16.41
C GLN A 83 -11.48 -19.63 16.05
N PHE A 84 -11.07 -19.31 14.83
CA PHE A 84 -9.69 -19.42 14.39
C PHE A 84 -9.02 -18.05 14.29
N SER A 85 -7.69 -18.04 14.17
CA SER A 85 -6.93 -16.83 13.87
C SER A 85 -5.77 -17.13 12.96
N VAL A 86 -5.28 -16.08 12.28
CA VAL A 86 -4.16 -16.20 11.35
C VAL A 86 -3.20 -15.03 11.55
N ARG A 87 -1.90 -15.32 11.54
CA ARG A 87 -0.84 -14.31 11.43
C ARG A 87 -0.13 -14.49 10.11
N TRP A 88 -0.16 -13.48 9.26
CA TRP A 88 0.63 -13.42 8.03
C TRP A 88 1.81 -12.48 8.19
N MET A 89 2.95 -12.90 7.64
CA MET A 89 4.17 -12.09 7.59
C MET A 89 4.75 -12.09 6.18
N ARG A 90 5.16 -10.92 5.69
CA ARG A 90 5.85 -10.76 4.41
C ARG A 90 6.74 -9.52 4.41
N LYS A 91 7.94 -9.63 3.85
CA LYS A 91 8.80 -8.48 3.51
C LYS A 91 8.46 -7.97 2.12
N VAL A 92 8.23 -6.66 2.02
CA VAL A 92 7.91 -5.98 0.75
C VAL A 92 8.87 -4.81 0.55
N ALA A 93 9.41 -4.68 -0.65
CA ALA A 93 10.23 -3.55 -1.03
C ALA A 93 9.35 -2.36 -1.43
N PHE A 94 9.55 -1.22 -0.78
CA PHE A 94 8.89 0.04 -1.12
C PHE A 94 9.91 1.04 -1.67
N ALA A 95 9.48 1.86 -2.63
CA ALA A 95 10.28 2.96 -3.16
C ALA A 95 10.39 4.15 -2.17
N GLY A 96 9.78 4.04 -0.98
CA GLY A 96 9.59 5.13 -0.04
C GLY A 96 8.39 6.02 -0.38
N GLY A 97 7.93 6.74 0.63
CA GLY A 97 6.76 7.60 0.57
C GLY A 97 5.59 7.13 1.42
N VAL A 98 4.47 7.83 1.34
CA VAL A 98 3.24 7.41 2.04
C VAL A 98 2.50 6.38 1.21
N PHE A 99 2.04 5.33 1.87
CA PHE A 99 1.18 4.31 1.29
C PHE A 99 -0.12 4.23 2.10
N ARG A 100 -1.25 4.18 1.40
CA ARG A 100 -2.54 3.88 2.00
C ARG A 100 -2.75 2.39 1.95
N PHE A 101 -2.72 1.77 3.12
CA PHE A 101 -3.15 0.40 3.33
C PHE A 101 -4.67 0.38 3.51
N THR A 102 -5.33 -0.58 2.87
CA THR A 102 -6.76 -0.82 2.92
C THR A 102 -6.97 -2.27 3.31
N LEU A 103 -7.67 -2.51 4.42
CA LEU A 103 -7.84 -3.82 5.02
C LEU A 103 -9.31 -4.03 5.33
N LYS A 104 -9.95 -4.98 4.67
CA LYS A 104 -11.33 -5.40 4.93
C LYS A 104 -11.30 -6.75 5.62
N ALA A 105 -11.98 -6.89 6.75
CA ALA A 105 -12.04 -8.16 7.47
C ALA A 105 -13.41 -8.37 8.16
N ASP A 106 -13.74 -9.64 8.33
CA ASP A 106 -14.81 -10.18 9.18
C ASP A 106 -14.16 -11.38 9.91
N ASP A 107 -13.80 -11.34 11.19
CA ASP A 107 -14.00 -10.29 12.20
C ASP A 107 -12.79 -9.34 12.37
N GLY A 108 -11.97 -9.56 13.41
CA GLY A 108 -11.02 -8.60 13.93
C GLY A 108 -9.68 -8.68 13.23
N VAL A 109 -9.00 -7.53 13.13
CA VAL A 109 -7.78 -7.41 12.33
C VAL A 109 -6.81 -6.39 12.90
N ARG A 110 -5.51 -6.65 12.72
CA ARG A 110 -4.42 -5.68 12.94
C ARG A 110 -3.47 -5.63 11.76
N LEU A 111 -2.93 -4.44 11.53
CA LEU A 111 -1.82 -4.19 10.60
C LEU A 111 -0.64 -3.64 11.37
N MET A 112 0.49 -4.33 11.31
CA MET A 112 1.77 -3.82 11.79
C MET A 112 2.78 -3.74 10.65
N ILE A 113 3.57 -2.66 10.64
CA ILE A 113 4.66 -2.47 9.68
C ILE A 113 5.93 -2.13 10.47
N ASP A 114 6.99 -2.92 10.27
CA ASP A 114 8.25 -2.83 11.03
C ASP A 114 8.06 -2.82 12.56
N GLY A 115 7.03 -3.55 13.04
CA GLY A 115 6.69 -3.65 14.46
C GLY A 115 5.83 -2.51 15.00
N ALA A 116 5.58 -1.44 14.23
CA ALA A 116 4.62 -0.39 14.61
C ALA A 116 3.20 -0.78 14.19
N THR A 117 2.22 -0.60 15.08
CA THR A 117 0.81 -0.91 14.80
C THR A 117 0.11 0.30 14.16
N HIS A 118 -0.53 0.08 13.01
CA HIS A 118 -1.22 1.12 12.23
C HIS A 118 -2.73 0.93 12.14
N ILE A 119 -3.20 -0.31 12.25
CA ILE A 119 -4.62 -0.65 12.43
C ILE A 119 -4.67 -1.60 13.62
N ASP A 120 -5.51 -1.31 14.60
CA ASP A 120 -5.81 -2.18 15.74
C ASP A 120 -7.32 -2.23 15.95
N ASP A 121 -7.98 -3.22 15.35
CA ASP A 121 -9.41 -3.45 15.51
C ASP A 121 -9.67 -4.92 15.81
N TRP A 122 -9.29 -5.32 17.03
CA TRP A 122 -9.44 -6.68 17.53
C TRP A 122 -10.82 -6.92 18.17
N ASN A 123 -11.89 -6.64 17.43
CA ASN A 123 -13.27 -6.72 17.90
C ASN A 123 -14.16 -7.47 16.91
N ASP A 124 -15.23 -8.08 17.42
CA ASP A 124 -16.22 -8.80 16.60
C ASP A 124 -16.98 -7.80 15.73
N ARG A 125 -16.98 -8.03 14.43
CA ARG A 125 -17.52 -7.11 13.42
C ARG A 125 -17.81 -7.88 12.15
N SER A 126 -18.96 -7.59 11.54
CA SER A 126 -19.14 -7.95 10.14
C SER A 126 -18.10 -7.29 9.25
N ALA A 127 -17.93 -7.83 8.03
CA ALA A 127 -17.05 -7.35 6.97
C ALA A 127 -16.89 -5.82 6.90
N THR A 128 -15.88 -5.27 7.57
CA THR A 128 -15.66 -3.82 7.64
C THR A 128 -14.31 -3.39 7.09
N LEU A 129 -14.29 -2.27 6.35
CA LEU A 129 -13.10 -1.67 5.79
C LEU A 129 -12.37 -0.77 6.80
N ARG A 130 -11.05 -0.90 6.87
CA ARG A 130 -10.12 -0.03 7.61
C ARG A 130 -9.06 0.50 6.67
N THR A 131 -8.55 1.70 6.95
CA THR A 131 -7.46 2.29 6.19
C THR A 131 -6.43 2.93 7.10
N ALA A 132 -5.16 2.85 6.73
CA ALA A 132 -4.07 3.57 7.38
C ALA A 132 -3.12 4.14 6.33
N ASP A 133 -2.74 5.42 6.49
CA ASP A 133 -1.71 6.06 5.69
C ASP A 133 -0.38 5.95 6.46
N VAL A 134 0.62 5.33 5.84
CA VAL A 134 1.90 5.02 6.49
C VAL A 134 3.05 5.56 5.67
N GLN A 135 3.86 6.44 6.27
CA GLN A 135 5.11 6.91 5.70
C GLN A 135 6.19 5.83 5.82
N LEU A 136 6.65 5.32 4.67
CA LEU A 136 7.71 4.33 4.57
C LEU A 136 8.96 4.95 3.98
N LYS A 137 10.13 4.47 4.41
CA LYS A 137 11.41 4.80 3.79
C LYS A 137 11.59 3.92 2.53
N PRO A 138 12.53 4.23 1.63
CA PRO A 138 12.92 3.29 0.60
C PRO A 138 13.55 2.04 1.25
N GLY A 139 13.18 0.84 0.79
CA GLY A 139 13.75 -0.42 1.25
C GLY A 139 12.73 -1.50 1.58
N ASN A 140 13.20 -2.58 2.21
CA ASN A 140 12.38 -3.71 2.62
C ASN A 140 11.71 -3.42 3.97
N HIS A 141 10.39 -3.54 4.00
CA HIS A 141 9.56 -3.38 5.19
C HIS A 141 8.88 -4.71 5.53
N LEU A 142 8.82 -5.06 6.81
CA LEU A 142 8.07 -6.23 7.27
C LEU A 142 6.62 -5.84 7.50
N ILE A 143 5.71 -6.43 6.74
CA ILE A 143 4.26 -6.31 6.95
C ILE A 143 3.80 -7.53 7.74
N VAL A 144 3.07 -7.27 8.83
CA VAL A 144 2.40 -8.29 9.64
C VAL A 144 0.91 -7.99 9.66
N ILE A 145 0.11 -9.00 9.33
CA ILE A 145 -1.35 -8.98 9.48
C ILE A 145 -1.72 -10.00 10.53
N GLU A 146 -2.49 -9.57 11.52
CA GLU A 146 -3.16 -10.46 12.46
C GLU A 146 -4.65 -10.40 12.20
N TYR A 147 -5.30 -11.55 12.22
CA TYR A 147 -6.73 -11.70 11.93
C TYR A 147 -7.34 -12.76 12.84
N TYR A 148 -8.60 -12.59 13.22
CA TYR A 148 -9.39 -13.69 13.76
C TYR A 148 -10.80 -13.72 13.18
N GLU A 149 -11.35 -14.93 13.20
CA GLU A 149 -12.76 -15.22 12.99
C GLU A 149 -13.38 -15.68 14.32
N ASN A 150 -14.54 -15.15 14.69
CA ASN A 150 -15.30 -15.63 15.84
C ASN A 150 -16.39 -16.60 15.41
N PHE A 151 -17.38 -16.13 14.64
CA PHE A 151 -18.49 -16.93 14.14
C PHE A 151 -19.05 -16.38 12.83
N GLY A 152 -19.38 -17.29 11.92
CA GLY A 152 -20.09 -16.95 10.69
C GLY A 152 -19.17 -16.85 9.49
N SER A 153 -19.21 -15.71 8.79
CA SER A 153 -18.54 -15.57 7.50
C SER A 153 -17.13 -14.99 7.68
N ALA A 154 -16.12 -15.78 7.33
CA ALA A 154 -14.74 -15.37 7.44
C ALA A 154 -14.18 -14.80 6.13
N LEU A 155 -13.68 -13.57 6.17
CA LEU A 155 -13.02 -12.94 5.02
C LEU A 155 -11.90 -12.00 5.44
N ILE A 156 -10.88 -11.88 4.60
CA ILE A 156 -9.88 -10.83 4.69
C ILE A 156 -9.41 -10.39 3.29
N ASP A 157 -9.29 -9.09 3.09
CA ASP A 157 -8.75 -8.49 1.87
C ASP A 157 -7.82 -7.33 2.22
N LEU A 158 -6.56 -7.44 1.82
CA LEU A 158 -5.53 -6.41 1.99
C LEU A 158 -5.11 -5.90 0.61
N SER A 159 -5.10 -4.57 0.47
CA SER A 159 -4.43 -3.88 -0.62
C SER A 159 -3.70 -2.64 -0.11
N TRP A 160 -2.70 -2.18 -0.86
CA TRP A 160 -2.09 -0.88 -0.61
C TRP A 160 -1.73 -0.17 -1.90
N ARG A 161 -1.70 1.16 -1.83
CA ARG A 161 -1.28 2.01 -2.95
C ARG A 161 -0.52 3.21 -2.44
N ARG A 162 0.37 3.75 -3.27
CA ARG A 162 1.05 5.02 -2.96
C ARG A 162 0.01 6.10 -2.72
N HIS A 163 0.12 6.80 -1.59
CA HIS A 163 -0.72 7.90 -1.19
C HIS A 163 -0.04 9.23 -1.51
N PRO A 164 -0.74 10.22 -2.09
CA PRO A 164 -0.11 11.46 -2.53
C PRO A 164 0.21 12.46 -1.41
N CYS A 165 -0.19 12.23 -0.16
CA CYS A 165 0.00 13.16 0.96
C CYS A 165 1.17 12.66 1.84
N PHE A 166 2.16 13.50 2.16
CA PHE A 166 3.46 13.13 2.77
C PHE A 166 3.80 13.99 4.00
N ASP A 167 4.61 13.45 4.91
CA ASP A 167 5.25 14.23 5.98
C ASP A 167 6.67 14.70 5.59
N THR A 168 7.37 13.97 4.71
CA THR A 168 8.71 14.32 4.22
C THR A 168 8.86 14.02 2.72
N VAL A 169 9.54 14.90 1.98
CA VAL A 169 9.75 14.79 0.52
C VAL A 169 11.25 14.85 0.21
N PRO A 170 11.83 13.90 -0.56
CA PRO A 170 13.23 13.96 -0.98
C PRO A 170 13.59 15.29 -1.68
N PRO A 171 14.80 15.85 -1.48
CA PRO A 171 15.16 17.16 -2.05
C PRO A 171 15.13 17.24 -3.58
N ASP A 172 15.31 16.11 -4.26
CA ASP A 172 15.31 15.94 -5.72
C ASP A 172 13.91 15.60 -6.27
N HIS A 173 12.90 15.48 -5.41
CA HIS A 173 11.50 15.39 -5.76
C HIS A 173 10.82 16.77 -5.70
N TRP A 174 9.67 16.88 -6.35
CA TRP A 174 8.78 18.03 -6.19
C TRP A 174 8.04 17.97 -4.84
N LYS A 175 8.38 18.88 -3.92
CA LYS A 175 7.65 19.14 -2.67
C LYS A 175 6.58 20.19 -2.90
N GLY A 176 5.32 19.81 -2.78
CA GLY A 176 4.16 20.69 -2.83
C GLY A 176 3.70 21.03 -1.42
N GLU A 177 3.80 22.30 -1.03
CA GLU A 177 3.32 22.83 0.24
C GLU A 177 2.00 23.54 0.01
N PHE A 178 0.95 23.10 0.69
CA PHE A 178 -0.40 23.64 0.54
C PHE A 178 -0.79 24.50 1.72
N PHE A 179 -1.52 25.58 1.44
CA PHE A 179 -2.02 26.50 2.44
C PHE A 179 -3.52 26.72 2.22
N GLU A 180 -4.26 26.88 3.31
CA GLU A 180 -5.66 27.27 3.24
C GLU A 180 -5.81 28.73 2.80
N GLY A 181 -6.76 28.99 1.90
CA GLY A 181 -6.96 30.32 1.33
C GLY A 181 -5.89 30.70 0.30
N THR A 182 -5.88 31.95 -0.13
CA THR A 182 -5.03 32.40 -1.25
C THR A 182 -3.66 32.91 -0.83
N ASP A 183 -3.41 32.99 0.47
CA ASP A 183 -2.16 33.49 1.03
C ASP A 183 -1.22 32.34 1.37
N PHE A 184 0.09 32.60 1.28
CA PHE A 184 1.12 31.67 1.73
C PHE A 184 1.38 31.95 3.20
N GLY A 185 0.73 31.19 4.09
CA GLY A 185 0.98 31.27 5.53
C GLY A 185 2.37 30.76 5.92
N GLU A 186 2.68 30.81 7.21
CA GLU A 186 3.98 30.32 7.73
C GLU A 186 4.09 28.79 7.72
N HIS A 187 2.96 28.09 7.84
CA HIS A 187 2.92 26.63 7.92
C HIS A 187 1.94 26.06 6.90
N PRO A 188 2.38 25.08 6.07
CA PRO A 188 1.46 24.40 5.18
C PRO A 188 0.54 23.47 5.98
N VAL A 189 -0.70 23.34 5.53
CA VAL A 189 -1.67 22.37 6.08
C VAL A 189 -1.42 20.96 5.56
N LEU A 190 -0.65 20.84 4.48
CA LEU A 190 -0.40 19.58 3.79
C LEU A 190 0.89 19.67 2.96
N ILE A 191 1.64 18.58 2.92
CA ILE A 191 2.77 18.39 2.03
C ILE A 191 2.46 17.25 1.03
N GLN A 192 2.87 17.42 -0.22
CA GLN A 192 2.72 16.44 -1.30
C GLN A 192 4.05 16.19 -2.00
N ASP A 193 4.28 14.95 -2.42
CA ASP A 193 5.37 14.55 -3.29
C ASP A 193 4.86 14.25 -4.71
N ALA A 194 5.34 15.01 -5.70
CA ALA A 194 5.05 14.79 -7.12
C ALA A 194 6.20 14.10 -7.89
N GLY A 195 7.18 13.52 -7.19
CA GLY A 195 8.26 12.74 -7.77
C GLY A 195 9.29 13.58 -8.52
N THR A 196 10.12 12.90 -9.33
CA THR A 196 11.22 13.50 -10.11
C THR A 196 10.84 13.90 -11.55
N GLY A 197 9.62 13.59 -11.98
CA GLY A 197 9.14 13.88 -13.33
C GLY A 197 8.85 15.36 -13.59
N PRO A 198 8.35 15.68 -14.79
CA PRO A 198 7.78 17.00 -15.08
C PRO A 198 6.68 17.33 -14.08
N LEU A 199 6.61 18.59 -13.65
CA LEU A 199 5.54 19.01 -12.74
C LEU A 199 4.26 19.19 -13.55
N ASP A 200 3.33 18.24 -13.42
CA ASP A 200 1.97 18.33 -13.94
C ASP A 200 0.97 18.09 -12.80
N PHE A 201 0.33 19.16 -12.38
CA PHE A 201 -0.62 19.19 -11.28
C PHE A 201 -2.08 19.22 -11.78
N SER A 202 -2.32 19.02 -13.07
CA SER A 202 -3.69 18.93 -13.59
C SER A 202 -4.42 17.71 -12.99
N GLY A 203 -5.22 17.94 -11.94
CA GLY A 203 -6.03 16.91 -11.27
C GLY A 203 -5.52 16.39 -9.92
N LEU A 204 -4.37 16.83 -9.42
CA LEU A 204 -3.81 16.37 -8.14
C LEU A 204 -4.34 17.16 -6.92
N ALA A 205 -4.79 18.41 -7.10
CA ALA A 205 -5.42 19.20 -6.03
C ALA A 205 -6.58 18.48 -5.36
N GLY A 206 -7.33 17.66 -6.12
CA GLY A 206 -8.52 16.99 -5.63
C GLY A 206 -8.28 15.81 -4.70
N LYS A 207 -7.05 15.25 -4.60
CA LYS A 207 -6.84 14.01 -3.83
C LYS A 207 -6.54 14.25 -2.35
N CYS A 208 -5.75 15.28 -2.04
CA CYS A 208 -5.45 15.65 -0.65
C CYS A 208 -6.26 16.88 -0.17
N LEU A 209 -6.81 17.70 -1.09
CA LEU A 209 -7.58 18.90 -0.76
C LEU A 209 -9.02 18.89 -1.29
N ALA A 210 -9.66 17.71 -1.37
CA ALA A 210 -11.01 17.54 -1.94
C ALA A 210 -12.06 18.54 -1.40
N ASN A 211 -11.85 19.08 -0.18
CA ASN A 211 -12.79 19.98 0.50
C ASN A 211 -12.40 21.47 0.48
N HIS A 212 -11.26 21.86 -0.10
CA HIS A 212 -10.79 23.26 -0.08
C HIS A 212 -11.05 23.95 -1.42
N LYS A 213 -12.00 24.90 -1.41
CA LYS A 213 -12.44 25.63 -2.61
C LYS A 213 -11.40 26.65 -3.10
N ASP A 214 -10.73 27.30 -2.15
CA ASP A 214 -9.64 28.26 -2.38
C ASP A 214 -8.40 27.78 -1.63
N TYR A 215 -7.25 27.77 -2.31
CA TYR A 215 -5.98 27.35 -1.74
C TYR A 215 -4.82 28.01 -2.48
N SER A 216 -3.67 28.06 -1.82
CA SER A 216 -2.40 28.37 -2.44
C SER A 216 -1.46 27.17 -2.31
N ILE A 217 -0.58 27.01 -3.29
CA ILE A 217 0.37 25.91 -3.33
C ILE A 217 1.73 26.42 -3.77
N ARG A 218 2.77 25.98 -3.06
CA ARG A 218 4.16 26.22 -3.39
C ARG A 218 4.83 24.89 -3.71
N TRP A 219 5.20 24.72 -4.97
CA TRP A 219 6.06 23.62 -5.40
C TRP A 219 7.51 24.02 -5.32
N SER A 220 8.36 23.17 -4.77
CA SER A 220 9.80 23.37 -4.75
C SER A 220 10.54 22.07 -5.09
N ARG A 221 11.69 22.20 -5.76
CA ARG A 221 12.59 21.10 -6.08
C ARG A 221 14.01 21.60 -6.28
N ARG A 222 15.02 20.81 -5.88
CA ARG A 222 16.41 21.00 -6.35
C ARG A 222 16.65 20.18 -7.60
N THR A 223 17.12 20.83 -8.66
CA THR A 223 17.33 20.22 -9.97
C THR A 223 18.73 20.57 -10.48
N LEU A 224 19.41 19.57 -11.02
CA LEU A 224 20.69 19.75 -11.71
C LEU A 224 20.44 20.33 -13.10
N PHE A 225 21.08 21.44 -13.43
CA PHE A 225 21.07 22.04 -14.76
C PHE A 225 22.47 22.05 -15.39
N ASN A 226 22.50 21.96 -16.71
CA ASN A 226 23.70 22.24 -17.49
C ASN A 226 23.99 23.74 -17.50
N GLU A 227 25.21 24.10 -17.87
CA GLU A 227 25.50 25.50 -18.18
C GLU A 227 24.71 25.95 -19.40
N GLY A 228 24.20 27.18 -19.38
CA GLY A 228 23.63 27.83 -20.56
C GLY A 228 22.17 28.24 -20.40
N THR A 229 21.55 28.60 -21.52
CA THR A 229 20.20 29.16 -21.52
C THR A 229 19.15 28.06 -21.46
N HIS A 230 18.27 28.17 -20.47
CA HIS A 230 17.11 27.30 -20.30
C HIS A 230 15.84 28.10 -20.52
N ARG A 231 14.92 27.54 -21.31
CA ARG A 231 13.58 28.09 -21.51
C ARG A 231 12.56 27.33 -20.68
N PHE A 232 11.98 28.01 -19.70
CA PHE A 232 10.88 27.49 -18.89
C PHE A 232 9.55 27.85 -19.52
N SER A 233 8.59 26.93 -19.46
CA SER A 233 7.21 27.12 -19.91
C SER A 233 6.27 26.74 -18.77
N LEU A 234 5.52 27.71 -18.28
CA LEU A 234 4.58 27.57 -17.17
C LEU A 234 3.17 27.74 -17.70
N THR A 235 2.34 26.72 -17.54
CA THR A 235 0.91 26.77 -17.86
C THR A 235 0.10 26.72 -16.59
N SER A 236 -0.74 27.72 -16.34
CA SER A 236 -1.62 27.73 -15.17
C SER A 236 -3.03 28.22 -15.49
N ASP A 237 -4.01 27.70 -14.76
CA ASP A 237 -5.37 28.22 -14.67
C ASP A 237 -5.48 29.09 -13.41
N GLY A 238 -5.05 30.35 -13.51
CA GLY A 238 -4.95 31.30 -12.40
C GLY A 238 -3.55 31.89 -12.23
N ASP A 239 -3.32 32.53 -11.08
CA ASP A 239 -2.08 33.22 -10.73
C ASP A 239 -0.97 32.18 -10.54
N ALA A 240 0.17 32.41 -11.18
CA ALA A 240 1.33 31.59 -10.93
C ALA A 240 2.63 32.39 -11.07
N ARG A 241 3.61 32.01 -10.25
CA ARG A 241 4.95 32.60 -10.28
C ARG A 241 6.00 31.51 -10.34
N LEU A 242 7.04 31.72 -11.13
CA LEU A 242 8.19 30.83 -11.23
C LEU A 242 9.44 31.56 -10.76
N TYR A 243 10.15 30.93 -9.84
CA TYR A 243 11.42 31.38 -9.33
C TYR A 243 12.51 30.34 -9.60
N ILE A 244 13.70 30.81 -9.94
CA ILE A 244 14.93 30.01 -9.98
C ILE A 244 15.93 30.66 -9.03
N ASP A 245 16.38 29.94 -8.01
CA ASP A 245 17.23 30.47 -6.93
C ASP A 245 16.73 31.80 -6.37
N GLN A 246 15.44 31.84 -5.99
CA GLN A 246 14.75 33.02 -5.45
C GLN A 246 14.54 34.17 -6.46
N LYS A 247 15.12 34.10 -7.66
CA LYS A 247 14.88 35.08 -8.72
C LYS A 247 13.58 34.77 -9.46
N LEU A 248 12.63 35.71 -9.40
CA LEU A 248 11.39 35.66 -10.18
C LEU A 248 11.69 35.76 -11.68
N ILE A 249 11.28 34.76 -12.46
CA ILE A 249 11.45 34.74 -13.92
C ILE A 249 10.12 34.73 -14.69
N ILE A 250 9.01 34.31 -14.06
CA ILE A 250 7.66 34.45 -14.60
C ILE A 250 6.75 34.98 -13.48
N ASP A 251 6.10 36.12 -13.69
CA ASP A 251 5.06 36.67 -12.81
C ASP A 251 3.73 36.75 -13.57
N ARG A 252 2.91 35.69 -13.46
CA ARG A 252 1.58 35.67 -14.06
C ARG A 252 0.54 36.02 -13.02
N ARG A 253 0.00 37.24 -13.11
CA ARG A 253 -1.12 37.69 -12.27
C ARG A 253 -2.42 37.57 -13.05
N ALA A 254 -3.11 36.45 -12.91
CA ALA A 254 -4.40 36.20 -13.57
C ALA A 254 -5.37 35.56 -12.59
N SER A 255 -6.61 36.05 -12.53
CA SER A 255 -7.64 35.48 -11.67
C SER A 255 -8.36 34.29 -12.30
N THR A 256 -8.35 34.16 -13.64
CA THR A 256 -9.01 33.07 -14.37
C THR A 256 -8.31 32.77 -15.71
N GLY A 257 -8.55 31.57 -16.26
CA GLY A 257 -8.19 31.19 -17.62
C GLY A 257 -6.85 30.48 -17.72
N LYS A 258 -6.84 29.31 -18.37
CA LYS A 258 -5.63 28.53 -18.63
C LYS A 258 -4.81 29.19 -19.75
N THR A 259 -3.60 29.61 -19.44
CA THR A 259 -2.65 30.09 -20.47
C THR A 259 -1.23 29.69 -20.14
N SER A 260 -0.33 29.81 -21.11
CA SER A 260 1.08 29.51 -20.95
C SER A 260 1.92 30.79 -21.00
N SER A 261 2.87 30.92 -20.08
CA SER A 261 3.92 31.93 -20.07
C SER A 261 5.28 31.23 -20.20
N ALA A 262 6.26 31.91 -20.79
CA ALA A 262 7.59 31.37 -20.93
C ALA A 262 8.65 32.43 -20.64
N ALA A 263 9.77 32.01 -20.09
CA ALA A 263 10.91 32.85 -19.82
C ALA A 263 12.20 32.08 -20.02
N GLU A 264 13.27 32.80 -20.33
CA GLU A 264 14.60 32.25 -20.50
C GLU A 264 15.52 32.78 -19.39
N ILE A 265 16.39 31.91 -18.91
CA ILE A 265 17.42 32.25 -17.93
C ILE A 265 18.70 31.50 -18.26
N LYS A 266 19.84 32.21 -18.17
CA LYS A 266 21.17 31.58 -18.24
C LYS A 266 21.53 31.05 -16.85
N LEU A 267 21.83 29.76 -16.76
CA LEU A 267 22.20 29.08 -15.53
C LEU A 267 23.67 28.64 -15.58
N THR A 268 24.29 28.60 -14.40
CA THR A 268 25.57 27.93 -14.18
C THR A 268 25.35 26.42 -14.12
N PRO A 269 26.38 25.59 -14.36
CA PRO A 269 26.24 24.16 -14.12
C PRO A 269 26.08 23.90 -12.62
N GLY A 270 25.11 23.07 -12.24
CA GLY A 270 24.90 22.70 -10.84
C GLY A 270 23.44 22.63 -10.40
N ASN A 271 23.24 22.47 -9.09
CA ASN A 271 21.91 22.36 -8.50
C ASN A 271 21.29 23.73 -8.27
N HIS A 272 20.20 24.00 -8.98
CA HIS A 272 19.37 25.18 -8.78
C HIS A 272 18.06 24.80 -8.09
N THR A 273 17.53 25.73 -7.30
CA THR A 273 16.20 25.58 -6.67
C THR A 273 15.15 26.14 -7.61
N VAL A 274 14.19 25.31 -7.99
CA VAL A 274 13.02 25.71 -8.78
C VAL A 274 11.83 25.83 -7.85
N VAL A 275 11.16 26.97 -7.84
CA VAL A 275 9.94 27.19 -7.04
C VAL A 275 8.81 27.67 -7.94
N VAL A 276 7.64 27.03 -7.83
CA VAL A 276 6.41 27.49 -8.48
C VAL A 276 5.37 27.79 -7.42
N GLU A 277 4.92 29.02 -7.37
CA GLU A 277 3.77 29.42 -6.55
C GLU A 277 2.53 29.47 -7.43
N HIS A 278 1.42 28.94 -6.96
CA HIS A 278 0.13 29.00 -7.64
C HIS A 278 -0.99 29.28 -6.64
N ARG A 279 -1.93 30.15 -7.02
CA ARG A 279 -3.10 30.48 -6.22
C ARG A 279 -4.36 30.13 -7.01
N ARG A 280 -5.25 29.35 -6.40
CA ARG A 280 -6.57 29.08 -6.95
C ARG A 280 -7.60 30.01 -6.32
N GLN A 281 -8.32 30.75 -7.16
CA GLN A 281 -9.46 31.58 -6.80
C GLN A 281 -10.68 31.12 -7.59
N ARG A 282 -11.46 30.17 -7.05
CA ARG A 282 -12.61 29.52 -7.72
C ARG A 282 -12.28 28.82 -9.06
N GLY A 283 -13.15 27.93 -9.54
CA GLY A 283 -12.99 27.29 -10.86
C GLY A 283 -12.00 26.12 -10.91
N LYS A 284 -11.56 25.72 -12.12
CA LYS A 284 -10.62 24.60 -12.32
C LYS A 284 -9.20 25.05 -11.91
N SER A 285 -8.38 24.10 -11.48
CA SER A 285 -6.98 24.35 -11.15
C SER A 285 -6.10 23.38 -11.91
N GLY A 286 -5.15 23.93 -12.66
CA GLY A 286 -4.13 23.15 -13.36
C GLY A 286 -2.86 23.98 -13.40
N LEU A 287 -1.74 23.31 -13.14
CA LEU A 287 -0.41 23.90 -13.18
C LEU A 287 0.50 22.89 -13.88
N LYS A 288 1.24 23.33 -14.89
CA LYS A 288 2.24 22.52 -15.57
C LYS A 288 3.51 23.33 -15.77
N LEU A 289 4.66 22.79 -15.40
CA LEU A 289 5.97 23.36 -15.66
C LEU A 289 6.81 22.39 -16.48
N ASP A 290 7.30 22.87 -17.61
CA ASP A 290 8.27 22.19 -18.46
C ASP A 290 9.46 23.13 -18.74
N TRP A 291 10.62 22.57 -19.07
CA TRP A 291 11.76 23.35 -19.55
C TRP A 291 12.58 22.60 -20.59
N ARG A 292 13.37 23.36 -21.36
CA ARG A 292 14.35 22.82 -22.31
C ARG A 292 15.62 23.65 -22.30
N TRP A 293 16.75 22.99 -22.56
CA TRP A 293 18.04 23.62 -22.78
C TRP A 293 18.16 24.08 -24.24
N LEU A 294 18.69 25.29 -24.47
CA LEU A 294 18.68 25.94 -25.79
C LEU A 294 20.05 26.07 -26.46
N ASN A 295 21.14 25.86 -25.72
CA ASN A 295 22.51 26.13 -26.16
C ASN A 295 23.40 24.92 -25.98
#